data_AF-A0A327Q5J4-F1
#
_entry.id   AF-A0A327Q5J4-F1
#
_cell.length_a   1.000
_cell.length_b   1.000
_cell.length_c   1.000
_cell.angle_alpha   90.00
_cell.angle_beta   90.00
_cell.angle_gamma   90.00
#
_symmetry.space_group_name_H-M   'P 1'
#
loop_
_entity.id
_entity.type
_entity.pdbx_description
1 polymer ?
#
loop_
_entity_poly.entity_id
_entity_poly.type
_entity_poly.pdbx_seq_one_letter_code
_entity_poly.pdbx_strand_id
1 'polypeptide(L)'
;MFLATSQMRRYARFTSFIMACAAAFTLLVSCGKSETSTIIDEGNPPKTDTTVNNGGGGNSNPPKDTTVRTLGITTQQVVNAGSGLNQFVLFLPKNYNTQKTKRWPVIIALHGIGERGSNINIIKNTPVPQYAAKNADFGYIVVAPQCKDNTWWDVPSLRVLYDQIMSQYNVDSSRVYLTGLSMGGYGVWDWAQKDPGKFAAIVPICGGGTPNKACPLKSKPIWVFHNADDPTVNVNESRTMVKAVKDCGNTIIKYTENTTGGHDAWTKAYNSAALYEWLNQQHL
;
A
#
# COMPACT_ATOMS: atom_id res chain seq x y z
N MET A 1 -17.49 1.08 -31.80
CA MET A 1 -17.36 2.25 -30.91
C MET A 1 -18.38 2.12 -29.77
N PHE A 2 -18.18 1.16 -28.86
CA PHE A 2 -19.03 0.97 -27.66
C PHE A 2 -18.25 0.09 -26.69
N LEU A 3 -17.82 0.66 -25.55
CA LEU A 3 -17.45 -0.01 -24.28
C LEU A 3 -16.67 0.98 -23.40
N ALA A 4 -17.35 2.01 -22.85
CA ALA A 4 -16.75 2.91 -21.86
C ALA A 4 -17.80 3.58 -20.95
N THR A 5 -18.83 2.86 -20.49
CA THR A 5 -19.97 3.52 -19.80
C THR A 5 -20.40 2.93 -18.46
N SER A 6 -19.77 1.88 -17.92
CA SER A 6 -20.10 1.39 -16.58
C SER A 6 -19.21 1.95 -15.47
N GLN A 7 -17.95 2.27 -15.77
CA GLN A 7 -16.99 2.81 -14.80
C GLN A 7 -17.30 4.29 -14.48
N MET A 8 -17.43 5.16 -15.50
CA MET A 8 -17.73 6.59 -15.30
C MET A 8 -19.05 6.86 -14.56
N ARG A 9 -20.07 6.00 -14.72
CA ARG A 9 -21.36 6.17 -14.02
C ARG A 9 -21.29 5.86 -12.51
N ARG A 10 -20.31 5.08 -12.06
CA ARG A 10 -20.08 4.82 -10.63
C ARG A 10 -19.27 5.95 -9.97
N TYR A 11 -18.34 6.56 -10.71
CA TYR A 11 -17.58 7.73 -10.25
C TYR A 11 -18.44 9.00 -10.12
N ALA A 12 -19.44 9.18 -10.96
CA ALA A 12 -20.32 10.37 -10.93
C ALA A 12 -21.28 10.43 -9.72
N ARG A 13 -21.47 9.34 -8.96
CA ARG A 13 -22.34 9.34 -7.77
C ARG A 13 -21.63 9.77 -6.48
N PHE A 14 -20.30 9.87 -6.49
CA PHE A 14 -19.49 10.23 -5.32
C PHE A 14 -19.41 11.74 -5.04
N THR A 15 -19.73 12.59 -6.03
CA THR A 15 -19.66 14.05 -5.88
C THR A 15 -20.78 14.63 -5.00
N SER A 16 -21.79 13.85 -4.64
CA SER A 16 -22.98 14.34 -3.91
C SER A 16 -22.97 14.12 -2.39
N PHE A 17 -21.89 13.58 -1.79
CA PHE A 17 -21.91 13.16 -0.37
C PHE A 17 -20.82 13.77 0.55
N ILE A 18 -19.99 14.71 0.07
CA ILE A 18 -18.82 15.25 0.82
C ILE A 18 -19.22 16.33 1.85
N MET A 19 -20.24 16.09 2.68
CA MET A 19 -20.62 17.08 3.70
C MET A 19 -21.09 16.44 5.00
N ALA A 20 -20.37 15.44 5.53
CA ALA A 20 -20.56 15.02 6.92
C ALA A 20 -19.41 14.16 7.46
N CYS A 21 -18.92 14.55 8.63
CA CYS A 21 -18.33 13.68 9.65
C CYS A 21 -16.88 13.19 9.47
N ALA A 22 -15.97 14.07 9.86
CA ALA A 22 -14.74 13.69 10.55
C ALA A 22 -15.00 13.65 12.06
N ALA A 23 -14.75 12.51 12.73
CA ALA A 23 -14.26 12.45 14.12
C ALA A 23 -14.12 11.01 14.64
N ALA A 24 -12.90 10.73 15.12
CA ALA A 24 -12.58 9.96 16.32
C ALA A 24 -12.43 8.42 16.24
N PHE A 25 -11.52 7.96 17.10
CA PHE A 25 -10.55 6.90 16.90
C PHE A 25 -10.03 6.53 18.28
N THR A 26 -9.90 5.23 18.63
CA THR A 26 -8.80 4.63 19.44
C THR A 26 -9.02 3.14 19.81
N LEU A 27 -7.94 2.33 19.66
CA LEU A 27 -7.29 1.26 20.49
C LEU A 27 -8.16 0.16 21.18
N LEU A 28 -7.80 -1.14 21.31
CA LEU A 28 -6.62 -1.88 21.84
C LEU A 28 -6.64 -3.34 21.24
N VAL A 29 -5.58 -4.06 20.85
CA VAL A 29 -4.38 -4.71 21.48
C VAL A 29 -4.61 -6.08 22.18
N SER A 30 -3.73 -7.04 21.84
CA SER A 30 -3.26 -8.25 22.56
C SER A 30 -3.92 -9.61 22.21
N CYS A 31 -3.29 -10.80 22.19
CA CYS A 31 -1.92 -11.31 21.97
C CYS A 31 -1.96 -12.87 22.02
N GLY A 32 -1.09 -13.55 21.24
CA GLY A 32 -0.49 -14.88 21.54
C GLY A 32 -1.31 -16.15 21.27
N LYS A 33 -0.74 -17.33 20.97
CA LYS A 33 0.66 -17.82 20.89
C LYS A 33 0.77 -19.01 19.92
N SER A 34 2.03 -19.23 19.50
CA SER A 34 2.72 -20.37 18.86
C SER A 34 2.20 -21.79 19.05
N GLU A 35 2.47 -22.64 18.03
CA GLU A 35 3.04 -23.99 18.21
C GLU A 35 4.02 -24.34 17.06
N THR A 36 5.03 -25.16 17.39
CA THR A 36 6.17 -25.60 16.58
C THR A 36 6.05 -27.08 16.19
N SER A 37 6.60 -27.50 15.05
CA SER A 37 7.19 -28.84 14.87
C SER A 37 8.17 -28.89 13.70
N THR A 38 9.09 -29.85 13.78
CA THR A 38 10.44 -29.92 13.19
C THR A 38 10.61 -30.91 12.02
N ILE A 39 11.45 -30.50 11.05
CA ILE A 39 12.52 -31.21 10.29
C ILE A 39 12.25 -32.55 9.58
N ILE A 40 12.60 -32.60 8.28
CA ILE A 40 13.50 -33.60 7.68
C ILE A 40 14.20 -33.02 6.43
N ASP A 41 15.51 -33.27 6.36
CA ASP A 41 16.50 -32.91 5.33
C ASP A 41 16.89 -34.20 4.60
N GLU A 42 16.86 -34.24 3.26
CA GLU A 42 17.68 -35.15 2.45
C GLU A 42 17.93 -34.58 1.03
N GLY A 43 19.21 -34.34 0.71
CA GLY A 43 19.83 -34.82 -0.54
C GLY A 43 19.69 -34.01 -1.84
N ASN A 44 20.78 -33.35 -2.25
CA ASN A 44 21.13 -32.99 -3.64
C ASN A 44 22.30 -33.92 -4.06
N PRO A 45 22.61 -34.29 -5.34
CA PRO A 45 22.70 -33.46 -6.56
C PRO A 45 22.41 -34.27 -7.88
N PRO A 46 22.89 -33.94 -9.12
CA PRO A 46 23.56 -32.75 -9.67
C PRO A 46 22.93 -32.16 -10.96
N LYS A 47 23.53 -31.03 -11.36
CA LYS A 47 23.27 -30.14 -12.50
C LYS A 47 23.30 -30.82 -13.87
N THR A 48 22.43 -30.36 -14.78
CA THR A 48 22.74 -30.29 -16.21
C THR A 48 22.23 -28.98 -16.81
N ASP A 49 23.17 -28.36 -17.53
CA ASP A 49 23.09 -27.15 -18.33
C ASP A 49 22.16 -27.34 -19.53
N THR A 50 21.32 -26.36 -19.84
CA THR A 50 20.89 -26.06 -21.21
C THR A 50 20.21 -24.70 -21.25
N THR A 51 20.83 -23.82 -22.03
CA THR A 51 20.44 -22.46 -22.34
C THR A 51 19.20 -22.43 -23.22
N VAL A 52 18.13 -21.79 -22.76
CA VAL A 52 17.12 -21.17 -23.65
C VAL A 52 16.72 -19.83 -23.06
N ASN A 53 17.09 -18.78 -23.79
CA ASN A 53 16.85 -17.38 -23.48
C ASN A 53 15.41 -17.02 -23.93
N ASN A 54 14.56 -16.57 -23.01
CA ASN A 54 13.33 -15.82 -23.32
C ASN A 54 12.84 -15.03 -22.09
N GLY A 55 13.10 -13.71 -22.07
CA GLY A 55 12.23 -12.70 -21.48
C GLY A 55 12.02 -12.68 -19.96
N GLY A 56 13.10 -12.70 -19.18
CA GLY A 56 13.07 -12.49 -17.72
C GLY A 56 13.17 -11.00 -17.32
N GLY A 57 12.22 -10.52 -16.52
CA GLY A 57 12.40 -9.34 -15.66
C GLY A 57 12.83 -9.80 -14.27
N GLY A 58 14.13 -10.05 -14.13
CA GLY A 58 14.72 -10.70 -12.97
C GLY A 58 14.61 -9.91 -11.66
N ASN A 59 14.71 -10.68 -10.59
CA ASN A 59 15.08 -10.24 -9.24
C ASN A 59 16.37 -9.43 -9.30
N SER A 60 16.28 -8.10 -9.46
CA SER A 60 17.43 -7.21 -9.34
C SER A 60 17.23 -6.35 -8.10
N ASN A 61 18.04 -6.64 -7.09
CA ASN A 61 18.18 -5.77 -5.93
C ASN A 61 18.34 -4.31 -6.42
N PRO A 62 17.62 -3.36 -5.81
CA PRO A 62 17.82 -1.93 -6.05
C PRO A 62 19.30 -1.55 -6.08
N PRO A 63 19.73 -0.61 -6.95
CA PRO A 63 21.09 -0.10 -6.89
C PRO A 63 21.41 0.42 -5.48
N LYS A 64 22.70 0.42 -5.13
CA LYS A 64 23.13 0.93 -3.82
C LYS A 64 23.10 2.46 -3.87
N ASP A 65 22.23 3.08 -3.08
CA ASP A 65 22.20 4.52 -2.87
C ASP A 65 23.42 4.94 -2.02
N THR A 66 24.39 5.56 -2.69
CA THR A 66 25.63 6.07 -2.07
C THR A 66 25.50 7.52 -1.62
N THR A 67 24.45 8.22 -2.03
CA THR A 67 24.24 9.64 -1.76
C THR A 67 23.94 9.88 -0.28
N VAL A 68 24.37 11.03 0.27
CA VAL A 68 23.90 11.49 1.58
C VAL A 68 22.53 12.14 1.39
N ARG A 69 21.50 11.60 2.04
CA ARG A 69 20.11 12.07 1.91
C ARG A 69 19.71 12.96 3.09
N THR A 70 18.79 13.88 2.84
CA THR A 70 18.07 14.57 3.93
C THR A 70 17.14 13.57 4.63
N LEU A 71 17.29 13.45 5.95
CA LEU A 71 16.55 12.49 6.77
C LEU A 71 15.21 13.08 7.25
N GLY A 72 14.30 12.22 7.71
CA GLY A 72 12.95 12.63 8.12
C GLY A 72 12.06 12.97 6.92
N ILE A 73 11.04 13.79 7.16
CA ILE A 73 10.06 14.19 6.13
C ILE A 73 10.69 15.21 5.16
N THR A 74 10.62 14.92 3.87
CA THR A 74 10.97 15.81 2.77
C THR A 74 9.90 15.79 1.69
N THR A 75 9.90 16.80 0.83
CA THR A 75 9.09 16.85 -0.39
C THR A 75 10.00 16.54 -1.58
N GLN A 76 9.54 15.67 -2.46
CA GLN A 76 10.25 15.27 -3.67
C GLN A 76 9.34 15.43 -4.90
N GLN A 77 9.96 15.62 -6.08
CA GLN A 77 9.24 15.62 -7.35
C GLN A 77 9.28 14.22 -7.98
N VAL A 78 8.24 13.90 -8.73
CA VAL A 78 8.23 12.72 -9.61
C VAL A 78 8.89 13.07 -10.93
N VAL A 79 9.96 12.35 -11.25
CA VAL A 79 10.68 12.48 -12.52
C VAL A 79 9.87 11.80 -13.61
N ASN A 80 9.74 12.44 -14.77
CA ASN A 80 8.88 11.98 -15.87
C ASN A 80 7.41 11.79 -15.43
N ALA A 81 6.93 12.70 -14.57
CA ALA A 81 5.57 12.69 -14.07
C ALA A 81 4.54 12.64 -15.21
N GLY A 82 3.61 11.69 -15.09
CA GLY A 82 2.42 11.65 -15.93
C GLY A 82 1.37 12.69 -15.52
N SER A 83 0.15 12.53 -16.01
CA SER A 83 -0.96 13.42 -15.69
C SER A 83 -1.48 13.25 -14.26
N GLY A 84 -1.21 12.12 -13.57
CA GLY A 84 -1.88 11.77 -12.30
C GLY A 84 -1.27 12.34 -11.02
N LEU A 85 0.05 12.55 -10.95
CA LEU A 85 0.77 13.02 -9.75
C LEU A 85 2.09 13.71 -10.12
N ASN A 86 2.51 14.71 -9.36
CA ASN A 86 3.76 15.46 -9.59
C ASN A 86 4.74 15.38 -8.41
N GLN A 87 4.23 15.17 -7.21
CA GLN A 87 4.99 15.34 -5.97
C GLN A 87 4.66 14.21 -5.00
N PHE A 88 5.60 13.94 -4.11
CA PHE A 88 5.38 13.02 -3.00
C PHE A 88 6.12 13.50 -1.75
N VAL A 89 5.57 13.11 -0.61
CA VAL A 89 6.27 13.16 0.67
C VAL A 89 7.12 11.90 0.80
N LEU A 90 8.39 12.08 1.14
CA LEU A 90 9.34 11.03 1.45
C LEU A 90 9.73 11.14 2.92
N PHE A 91 9.68 10.02 3.65
CA PHE A 91 10.33 9.88 4.94
C PHE A 91 11.50 8.91 4.84
N LEU A 92 12.67 9.34 5.32
CA LEU A 92 13.84 8.47 5.51
C LEU A 92 14.19 8.33 7.00
N PRO A 93 14.39 7.09 7.51
CA PRO A 93 14.77 6.84 8.91
C PRO A 93 16.09 7.51 9.30
N LYS A 94 16.25 7.84 10.59
CA LYS A 94 17.41 8.60 11.12
C LYS A 94 18.78 7.95 10.83
N ASN A 95 18.80 6.65 10.64
CA ASN A 95 19.98 5.81 10.39
C ASN A 95 20.12 5.40 8.92
N TYR A 96 19.32 5.95 8.00
CA TYR A 96 19.41 5.64 6.57
C TYR A 96 20.80 5.92 6.00
N ASN A 97 21.39 7.07 6.32
CA ASN A 97 22.71 7.44 5.81
C ASN A 97 23.86 6.64 6.43
N THR A 98 23.73 6.19 7.68
CA THR A 98 24.80 5.46 8.38
C THR A 98 24.75 3.96 8.11
N GLN A 99 23.58 3.39 7.83
CA GLN A 99 23.41 1.97 7.49
C GLN A 99 23.43 1.72 5.97
N LYS A 100 24.56 2.05 5.32
CA LYS A 100 24.71 2.01 3.85
C LYS A 100 24.53 0.65 3.18
N THR A 101 24.61 -0.45 3.93
CA THR A 101 24.40 -1.82 3.42
C THR A 101 22.98 -2.33 3.67
N LYS A 102 22.21 -1.66 4.53
CA LYS A 102 20.84 -2.07 4.84
C LYS A 102 19.93 -1.78 3.66
N ARG A 103 19.10 -2.77 3.34
CA ARG A 103 17.95 -2.62 2.45
C ARG A 103 16.71 -2.33 3.29
N TRP A 104 16.02 -1.26 2.96
CA TRP A 104 14.92 -0.72 3.75
C TRP A 104 13.58 -1.20 3.20
N PRO A 105 12.68 -1.72 4.05
CA PRO A 105 11.30 -1.94 3.63
C PRO A 105 10.63 -0.59 3.33
N VAL A 106 9.66 -0.61 2.41
CA VAL A 106 8.97 0.60 1.93
C VAL A 106 7.48 0.49 2.21
N ILE A 107 6.88 1.58 2.70
CA ILE A 107 5.42 1.75 2.71
C ILE A 107 5.05 2.84 1.70
N ILE A 108 4.25 2.48 0.70
CA ILE A 108 3.60 3.43 -0.20
C ILE A 108 2.18 3.68 0.32
N ALA A 109 1.89 4.94 0.68
CA ALA A 109 0.63 5.34 1.32
C ALA A 109 -0.19 6.27 0.43
N LEU A 110 -1.36 5.81 -0.02
CA LEU A 110 -2.29 6.57 -0.87
C LEU A 110 -3.35 7.30 -0.03
N HIS A 111 -3.43 8.61 -0.16
CA HIS A 111 -4.37 9.47 0.57
C HIS A 111 -5.81 9.41 0.02
N GLY A 112 -6.74 10.03 0.77
CA GLY A 112 -8.16 10.11 0.44
C GLY A 112 -8.47 11.25 -0.54
N ILE A 113 -9.75 11.43 -0.88
CA ILE A 113 -10.14 12.44 -1.89
C ILE A 113 -9.86 13.88 -1.45
N GLY A 114 -9.83 14.14 -0.13
CA GLY A 114 -9.65 15.46 0.47
C GLY A 114 -8.23 16.02 0.36
N GLU A 115 -7.23 15.16 0.16
CA GLU A 115 -5.82 15.58 0.08
C GLU A 115 -5.30 15.71 -1.36
N ARG A 116 -6.18 15.65 -2.36
CA ARG A 116 -5.83 15.96 -3.74
C ARG A 116 -5.38 17.41 -3.89
N GLY A 117 -4.58 17.66 -4.91
CA GLY A 117 -4.22 19.02 -5.32
C GLY A 117 -2.74 19.22 -5.55
N SER A 118 -2.26 20.42 -5.24
CA SER A 118 -0.87 20.84 -5.41
C SER A 118 -0.19 21.26 -4.10
N ASN A 119 -0.94 21.34 -2.99
CA ASN A 119 -0.38 21.69 -1.69
C ASN A 119 0.17 20.44 -1.00
N ILE A 120 1.43 20.11 -1.22
CA ILE A 120 2.08 18.91 -0.65
C ILE A 120 2.16 18.91 0.88
N ASN A 121 1.99 20.07 1.54
CA ASN A 121 2.06 20.14 2.99
C ASN A 121 0.88 19.41 3.67
N ILE A 122 -0.27 19.27 2.99
CA ILE A 122 -1.38 18.48 3.53
C ILE A 122 -1.01 17.00 3.60
N ILE A 123 -0.20 16.50 2.67
CA ILE A 123 0.25 15.10 2.65
C ILE A 123 1.17 14.79 3.84
N LYS A 124 2.01 15.75 4.26
CA LYS A 124 2.85 15.59 5.46
C LYS A 124 2.02 15.33 6.72
N ASN A 125 0.75 15.75 6.71
CA ASN A 125 -0.19 15.60 7.81
C ASN A 125 -1.12 14.39 7.68
N THR A 126 -0.97 13.57 6.64
CA THR A 126 -1.73 12.32 6.52
C THR A 126 -1.23 11.28 7.53
N PRO A 127 -2.05 10.25 7.88
CA PRO A 127 -1.77 9.37 9.01
C PRO A 127 -0.39 8.68 8.97
N VAL A 128 0.01 8.10 7.84
CA VAL A 128 1.26 7.33 7.74
C VAL A 128 2.50 8.25 7.80
N PRO A 129 2.60 9.35 7.03
CA PRO A 129 3.67 10.34 7.23
C PRO A 129 3.75 10.91 8.64
N GLN A 130 2.62 11.25 9.28
CA GLN A 130 2.64 11.73 10.66
C GLN A 130 3.14 10.67 11.63
N TYR A 131 2.71 9.41 11.47
CA TYR A 131 3.19 8.30 12.29
C TYR A 131 4.70 8.15 12.17
N ALA A 132 5.23 8.18 10.94
CA ALA A 132 6.67 8.11 10.68
C ALA A 132 7.45 9.29 11.30
N ALA A 133 6.93 10.52 11.19
CA ALA A 133 7.56 11.69 11.78
C ALA A 133 7.64 11.64 13.31
N LYS A 134 6.62 11.08 13.96
CA LYS A 134 6.58 10.90 15.43
C LYS A 134 7.45 9.74 15.89
N ASN A 135 7.75 8.79 15.01
CA ASN A 135 8.53 7.59 15.30
C ASN A 135 9.77 7.56 14.41
N ALA A 136 10.82 8.32 14.75
CA ALA A 136 12.03 8.41 13.91
C ALA A 136 12.72 7.05 13.66
N ASP A 137 12.45 6.05 14.50
CA ASP A 137 12.90 4.65 14.40
C ASP A 137 11.88 3.72 13.71
N PHE A 138 10.89 4.27 12.99
CA PHE A 138 9.80 3.52 12.36
C PHE A 138 10.27 2.37 11.45
N GLY A 139 11.50 2.43 10.94
CA GLY A 139 12.13 1.31 10.27
C GLY A 139 11.77 1.13 8.79
N TYR A 140 10.90 2.00 8.25
CA TYR A 140 10.49 2.02 6.84
C TYR A 140 10.92 3.32 6.15
N ILE A 141 11.18 3.22 4.86
CA ILE A 141 11.01 4.37 3.97
C ILE A 141 9.50 4.56 3.77
N VAL A 142 8.98 5.78 3.90
CA VAL A 142 7.58 6.08 3.58
C VAL A 142 7.52 6.95 2.33
N VAL A 143 6.67 6.55 1.38
CA VAL A 143 6.40 7.27 0.15
C VAL A 143 4.91 7.57 0.09
N ALA A 144 4.55 8.85 0.16
CA ALA A 144 3.16 9.30 0.10
C ALA A 144 2.99 10.29 -1.06
N PRO A 145 2.58 9.84 -2.26
CA PRO A 145 2.32 10.72 -3.39
C PRO A 145 1.12 11.65 -3.15
N GLN A 146 1.08 12.78 -3.83
CA GLN A 146 -0.12 13.60 -3.97
C GLN A 146 -0.78 13.36 -5.33
N CYS A 147 -2.02 12.88 -5.30
CA CYS A 147 -2.90 12.84 -6.47
C CYS A 147 -3.29 14.27 -6.86
N LYS A 148 -3.24 14.60 -8.16
CA LYS A 148 -3.59 15.94 -8.65
C LYS A 148 -5.06 16.29 -8.40
N ASP A 149 -5.36 17.57 -8.47
CA ASP A 149 -6.74 18.05 -8.36
C ASP A 149 -7.61 17.48 -9.48
N ASN A 150 -8.89 17.22 -9.18
CA ASN A 150 -9.89 16.70 -10.11
C ASN A 150 -9.50 15.38 -10.84
N THR A 151 -8.51 14.64 -10.35
CA THR A 151 -8.14 13.31 -10.87
C THR A 151 -8.40 12.21 -9.84
N TRP A 152 -8.09 10.97 -10.22
CA TRP A 152 -8.10 9.79 -9.35
C TRP A 152 -6.71 9.14 -9.37
N TRP A 153 -6.49 8.14 -8.52
CA TRP A 153 -5.28 7.33 -8.59
C TRP A 153 -5.17 6.63 -9.94
N ASP A 154 -4.02 6.78 -10.58
CA ASP A 154 -3.70 6.25 -11.90
C ASP A 154 -2.49 5.32 -11.80
N VAL A 155 -2.68 4.04 -12.12
CA VAL A 155 -1.64 3.01 -11.97
C VAL A 155 -0.41 3.26 -12.82
N PRO A 156 -0.50 3.67 -14.11
CA PRO A 156 0.66 4.13 -14.87
C PRO A 156 1.49 5.20 -14.14
N SER A 157 0.86 6.25 -13.62
CA SER A 157 1.57 7.30 -12.86
C SER A 157 2.20 6.76 -11.57
N LEU A 158 1.52 5.84 -10.87
CA LEU A 158 2.04 5.19 -9.67
C LEU A 158 3.22 4.25 -9.96
N ARG A 159 3.24 3.57 -11.12
CA ARG A 159 4.37 2.75 -11.58
C ARG A 159 5.62 3.60 -11.81
N VAL A 160 5.48 4.79 -12.41
CA VAL A 160 6.60 5.72 -12.58
C VAL A 160 7.22 6.09 -11.23
N LEU A 161 6.38 6.43 -10.24
CA LEU A 161 6.86 6.69 -8.89
C LEU A 161 7.54 5.47 -8.26
N TYR A 162 6.93 4.28 -8.37
CA TYR A 162 7.52 3.05 -7.86
C TYR A 162 8.92 2.85 -8.44
N ASP A 163 9.08 2.91 -9.76
CA ASP A 163 10.37 2.69 -10.42
C ASP A 163 11.41 3.76 -10.03
N GLN A 164 10.98 5.01 -9.83
CA GLN A 164 11.84 6.07 -9.27
C GLN A 164 12.33 5.71 -7.86
N ILE A 165 11.45 5.24 -6.97
CA ILE A 165 11.84 4.88 -5.60
C ILE A 165 12.80 3.69 -5.60
N MET A 166 12.49 2.65 -6.38
CA MET A 166 13.32 1.45 -6.49
C MET A 166 14.69 1.72 -7.09
N SER A 167 14.83 2.73 -7.95
CA SER A 167 16.12 3.09 -8.57
C SER A 167 16.95 4.08 -7.77
N GLN A 168 16.33 4.90 -6.92
CA GLN A 168 17.03 5.99 -6.22
C GLN A 168 17.45 5.65 -4.78
N TYR A 169 16.76 4.72 -4.11
CA TYR A 169 16.94 4.47 -2.69
C TYR A 169 17.38 3.03 -2.39
N ASN A 170 17.98 2.82 -1.23
CA ASN A 170 18.37 1.50 -0.72
C ASN A 170 17.14 0.69 -0.27
N VAL A 171 16.31 0.27 -1.23
CA VAL A 171 15.08 -0.46 -0.97
C VAL A 171 15.33 -1.96 -0.86
N ASP A 172 14.56 -2.62 -0.01
CA ASP A 172 14.34 -4.05 -0.02
C ASP A 172 13.14 -4.36 -0.92
N SER A 173 13.39 -4.81 -2.14
CA SER A 173 12.34 -5.09 -3.13
C SER A 173 11.39 -6.22 -2.70
N SER A 174 11.83 -7.11 -1.79
CA SER A 174 10.99 -8.16 -1.23
C SER A 174 10.00 -7.63 -0.18
N ARG A 175 10.17 -6.40 0.31
CA ARG A 175 9.38 -5.80 1.40
C ARG A 175 8.86 -4.41 1.05
N VAL A 176 8.14 -4.34 -0.07
CA VAL A 176 7.34 -3.16 -0.44
C VAL A 176 5.88 -3.40 -0.07
N TYR A 177 5.30 -2.50 0.71
CA TYR A 177 3.92 -2.57 1.17
C TYR A 177 3.11 -1.43 0.58
N LEU A 178 1.86 -1.72 0.21
CA LEU A 178 0.94 -0.74 -0.33
C LEU A 178 -0.25 -0.55 0.62
N THR A 179 -0.54 0.68 1.01
CA THR A 179 -1.65 1.02 1.89
C THR A 179 -2.35 2.28 1.43
N GLY A 180 -3.59 2.48 1.86
CA GLY A 180 -4.36 3.66 1.49
C GLY A 180 -5.75 3.67 2.09
N LEU A 181 -6.32 4.86 2.19
CA LEU A 181 -7.62 5.12 2.83
C LEU A 181 -8.61 5.75 1.86
N SER A 182 -9.90 5.40 1.95
CA SER A 182 -10.96 5.98 1.12
C SER A 182 -10.65 5.85 -0.38
N MET A 183 -10.56 6.95 -1.12
CA MET A 183 -10.02 7.00 -2.50
C MET A 183 -8.70 6.23 -2.64
N GLY A 184 -7.78 6.38 -1.69
CA GLY A 184 -6.54 5.61 -1.62
C GLY A 184 -6.76 4.12 -1.40
N GLY A 185 -7.78 3.72 -0.63
CA GLY A 185 -8.19 2.32 -0.47
C GLY A 185 -8.64 1.71 -1.80
N TYR A 186 -9.35 2.47 -2.63
CA TYR A 186 -9.66 2.09 -4.02
C TYR A 186 -8.39 1.94 -4.87
N GLY A 187 -7.44 2.88 -4.74
CA GLY A 187 -6.14 2.84 -5.43
C GLY A 187 -5.30 1.62 -5.06
N VAL A 188 -5.34 1.20 -3.79
CA VAL A 188 -4.64 -0.01 -3.30
C VAL A 188 -5.16 -1.26 -4.02
N TRP A 189 -6.48 -1.44 -4.04
CA TRP A 189 -7.08 -2.58 -4.74
C TRP A 189 -6.75 -2.57 -6.23
N ASP A 190 -6.98 -1.44 -6.90
CA ASP A 190 -6.78 -1.33 -8.35
C ASP A 190 -5.32 -1.58 -8.76
N TRP A 191 -4.37 -1.03 -8.02
CA TRP A 191 -2.95 -1.23 -8.32
C TRP A 191 -2.52 -2.67 -8.04
N ALA A 192 -2.86 -3.22 -6.87
CA ALA A 192 -2.48 -4.58 -6.52
C ALA A 192 -3.08 -5.63 -7.47
N GLN A 193 -4.31 -5.41 -7.97
CA GLN A 193 -4.93 -6.31 -8.95
C GLN A 193 -4.19 -6.30 -10.30
N LYS A 194 -3.59 -5.17 -10.68
CA LYS A 194 -2.82 -5.04 -11.94
C LYS A 194 -1.37 -5.49 -11.80
N ASP A 195 -0.76 -5.30 -10.62
CA ASP A 195 0.64 -5.60 -10.33
C ASP A 195 0.82 -6.43 -9.04
N PRO A 196 0.25 -7.64 -8.95
CA PRO A 196 0.25 -8.42 -7.71
C PRO A 196 1.67 -8.80 -7.23
N GLY A 197 2.65 -8.82 -8.13
CA GLY A 197 4.05 -9.13 -7.84
C GLY A 197 4.88 -7.97 -7.29
N LYS A 198 4.35 -6.74 -7.22
CA LYS A 198 5.13 -5.57 -6.74
C LYS A 198 5.11 -5.39 -5.22
N PHE A 199 4.14 -5.99 -4.53
CA PHE A 199 3.90 -5.71 -3.11
C PHE A 199 3.95 -6.98 -2.29
N ALA A 200 4.75 -7.03 -1.25
CA ALA A 200 4.76 -8.12 -0.28
C ALA A 200 3.39 -8.28 0.41
N ALA A 201 2.76 -7.15 0.75
CA ALA A 201 1.44 -7.11 1.37
C ALA A 201 0.70 -5.82 1.01
N ILE A 202 -0.63 -5.87 1.10
CA ILE A 202 -1.48 -4.68 0.91
C ILE A 202 -2.46 -4.46 2.06
N VAL A 203 -2.75 -3.19 2.33
CA VAL A 203 -3.63 -2.75 3.42
C VAL A 203 -4.64 -1.72 2.86
N PRO A 204 -5.71 -2.17 2.20
CA PRO A 204 -6.78 -1.29 1.73
C PRO A 204 -7.72 -0.94 2.89
N ILE A 205 -7.97 0.35 3.09
CA ILE A 205 -8.82 0.86 4.17
C ILE A 205 -10.00 1.64 3.61
N CYS A 206 -11.22 1.29 4.04
CA CYS A 206 -12.50 1.91 3.65
C CYS A 206 -12.61 2.29 2.17
N GLY A 207 -12.27 1.35 1.29
CA GLY A 207 -12.39 1.46 -0.15
C GLY A 207 -13.03 0.22 -0.78
N GLY A 208 -13.03 0.17 -2.10
CA GLY A 208 -13.53 -0.95 -2.91
C GLY A 208 -12.59 -1.29 -4.07
N GLY A 209 -12.88 -2.37 -4.77
CA GLY A 209 -12.06 -2.84 -5.89
C GLY A 209 -12.93 -3.38 -7.01
N THR A 210 -12.34 -4.16 -7.91
CA THR A 210 -13.11 -4.83 -8.97
C THR A 210 -13.18 -6.34 -8.67
N PRO A 211 -14.29 -6.87 -8.13
CA PRO A 211 -14.37 -8.27 -7.66
C PRO A 211 -13.99 -9.33 -8.70
N ASN A 212 -14.38 -9.15 -9.96
CA ASN A 212 -14.04 -10.07 -11.05
C ASN A 212 -12.55 -10.06 -11.46
N LYS A 213 -11.74 -9.17 -10.87
CA LYS A 213 -10.28 -9.12 -11.02
C LYS A 213 -9.54 -9.51 -9.74
N ALA A 214 -10.20 -10.22 -8.81
CA ALA A 214 -9.61 -10.57 -7.52
C ALA A 214 -8.58 -11.70 -7.57
N CYS A 215 -8.69 -12.64 -8.53
CA CYS A 215 -7.89 -13.86 -8.53
C CYS A 215 -6.36 -13.71 -8.65
N PRO A 216 -5.80 -12.65 -9.28
CA PRO A 216 -4.37 -12.36 -9.18
C PRO A 216 -3.88 -12.17 -7.73
N LEU A 217 -4.78 -11.91 -6.77
CA LEU A 217 -4.48 -11.73 -5.36
C LEU A 217 -4.65 -13.01 -4.51
N LYS A 218 -4.85 -14.18 -5.13
CA LYS A 218 -5.13 -15.45 -4.41
C LYS A 218 -4.09 -15.82 -3.34
N SER A 219 -2.84 -15.40 -3.52
CA SER A 219 -1.74 -15.70 -2.58
C SER A 219 -1.18 -14.44 -1.91
N LYS A 220 -1.85 -13.29 -2.04
CA LYS A 220 -1.36 -12.02 -1.50
C LYS A 220 -1.76 -11.89 -0.02
N PRO A 221 -0.81 -11.60 0.89
CA PRO A 221 -1.14 -11.09 2.21
C PRO A 221 -1.91 -9.77 2.11
N ILE A 222 -3.14 -9.76 2.62
CA ILE A 222 -4.04 -8.61 2.59
C ILE A 222 -4.63 -8.44 3.98
N TRP A 223 -4.62 -7.21 4.50
CA TRP A 223 -5.37 -6.87 5.71
C TRP A 223 -6.31 -5.69 5.43
N VAL A 224 -7.60 -6.00 5.29
CA VAL A 224 -8.64 -5.02 4.99
C VAL A 224 -9.18 -4.40 6.28
N PHE A 225 -9.44 -3.09 6.27
CA PHE A 225 -10.07 -2.37 7.39
C PHE A 225 -11.28 -1.57 6.90
N HIS A 226 -12.38 -1.62 7.64
CA HIS A 226 -13.58 -0.80 7.38
C HIS A 226 -14.39 -0.62 8.68
N ASN A 227 -15.25 0.39 8.74
CA ASN A 227 -16.28 0.50 9.78
C ASN A 227 -17.65 0.15 9.17
N ALA A 228 -18.50 -0.54 9.92
CA ALA A 228 -19.81 -0.98 9.45
C ALA A 228 -20.79 0.17 9.23
N ASP A 229 -20.61 1.28 9.96
CA ASP A 229 -21.43 2.49 9.93
C ASP A 229 -20.85 3.58 9.00
N ASP A 230 -19.90 3.25 8.11
CA ASP A 230 -19.29 4.21 7.19
C ASP A 230 -20.37 4.84 6.27
N PRO A 231 -20.64 6.15 6.41
CA PRO A 231 -21.69 6.82 5.64
C PRO A 231 -21.21 7.29 4.25
N THR A 232 -19.91 7.20 3.97
CA THR A 232 -19.26 7.73 2.76
C THR A 232 -18.95 6.62 1.77
N VAL A 233 -18.27 5.57 2.23
CA VAL A 233 -18.00 4.37 1.43
C VAL A 233 -18.76 3.23 2.06
N ASN A 234 -19.74 2.67 1.36
CA ASN A 234 -20.52 1.58 1.92
C ASN A 234 -19.62 0.39 2.25
N VAL A 235 -19.69 -0.13 3.48
CA VAL A 235 -18.89 -1.27 3.96
C VAL A 235 -18.94 -2.50 3.04
N ASN A 236 -20.02 -2.67 2.27
CA ASN A 236 -20.16 -3.75 1.29
C ASN A 236 -19.10 -3.68 0.18
N GLU A 237 -18.49 -2.54 -0.10
CA GLU A 237 -17.36 -2.41 -1.03
C GLU A 237 -16.18 -3.28 -0.59
N SER A 238 -15.86 -3.26 0.70
CA SER A 238 -14.81 -4.12 1.28
C SER A 238 -15.28 -5.56 1.47
N ARG A 239 -16.50 -5.80 1.98
CA ARG A 239 -17.03 -7.16 2.15
C ARG A 239 -17.06 -7.92 0.82
N THR A 240 -17.48 -7.26 -0.26
CA THR A 240 -17.52 -7.86 -1.62
C THR A 240 -16.12 -8.20 -2.11
N MET A 241 -15.14 -7.32 -1.92
CA MET A 241 -13.75 -7.61 -2.30
C MET A 241 -13.14 -8.74 -1.48
N VAL A 242 -13.35 -8.75 -0.16
CA VAL A 242 -12.90 -9.83 0.72
C VAL A 242 -13.49 -11.17 0.28
N LYS A 243 -14.80 -11.21 0.00
CA LYS A 243 -15.46 -12.42 -0.52
C LYS A 243 -14.83 -12.86 -1.84
N ALA A 244 -14.69 -11.97 -2.81
CA ALA A 244 -14.15 -12.31 -4.13
C ALA A 244 -12.70 -12.84 -4.05
N VAL A 245 -11.87 -12.26 -3.18
CA VAL A 245 -10.50 -12.74 -2.96
C VAL A 245 -10.48 -14.13 -2.31
N LYS A 246 -11.37 -14.38 -1.34
CA LYS A 246 -11.56 -15.72 -0.73
C LYS A 246 -12.07 -16.75 -1.74
N ASP A 247 -13.03 -16.38 -2.59
CA ASP A 247 -13.59 -17.24 -3.64
C ASP A 247 -12.51 -17.66 -4.66
N CYS A 248 -11.47 -16.84 -4.86
CA CYS A 248 -10.30 -17.18 -5.67
C CYS A 248 -9.26 -18.06 -4.94
N GLY A 249 -9.53 -18.48 -3.71
CA GLY A 249 -8.69 -19.39 -2.92
C GLY A 249 -7.73 -18.72 -1.93
N ASN A 250 -7.85 -17.41 -1.66
CA ASN A 250 -7.03 -16.76 -0.65
C ASN A 250 -7.49 -17.13 0.76
N THR A 251 -6.65 -17.88 1.48
CA THR A 251 -6.89 -18.33 2.85
C THR A 251 -6.22 -17.47 3.92
N ILE A 252 -5.35 -16.53 3.54
CA ILE A 252 -4.52 -15.72 4.45
C ILE A 252 -5.01 -14.28 4.62
N ILE A 253 -6.02 -13.86 3.83
CA ILE A 253 -6.62 -12.53 3.93
C ILE A 253 -7.25 -12.29 5.31
N LYS A 254 -6.88 -11.17 5.92
CA LYS A 254 -7.45 -10.66 7.17
C LYS A 254 -8.45 -9.55 6.87
N TYR A 255 -9.53 -9.51 7.66
CA TYR A 255 -10.52 -8.44 7.59
C TYR A 255 -10.88 -7.97 9.00
N THR A 256 -10.76 -6.67 9.24
CA THR A 256 -11.20 -6.01 10.47
C THR A 256 -12.33 -5.05 10.12
N GLU A 257 -13.50 -5.36 10.65
CA GLU A 257 -14.68 -4.50 10.56
C GLU A 257 -15.03 -4.00 11.97
N ASN A 258 -14.94 -2.68 12.22
CA ASN A 258 -15.43 -2.11 13.47
C ASN A 258 -16.93 -1.86 13.37
N THR A 259 -17.69 -2.05 14.45
CA THR A 259 -19.14 -1.82 14.47
C THR A 259 -19.52 -0.37 14.26
N THR A 260 -18.68 0.55 14.74
CA THR A 260 -18.87 2.00 14.67
C THR A 260 -17.54 2.71 14.39
N GLY A 261 -17.59 3.96 13.95
CA GLY A 261 -16.43 4.81 13.70
C GLY A 261 -16.58 5.72 12.48
N GLY A 262 -17.72 5.70 11.80
CA GLY A 262 -17.98 6.49 10.60
C GLY A 262 -16.97 6.18 9.50
N HIS A 263 -16.60 7.18 8.70
CA HIS A 263 -15.68 6.96 7.58
C HIS A 263 -14.23 6.63 8.00
N ASP A 264 -13.83 7.05 9.21
CA ASP A 264 -12.47 6.92 9.71
C ASP A 264 -12.16 5.51 10.25
N ALA A 265 -11.92 4.58 9.35
CA ALA A 265 -11.39 3.25 9.69
C ALA A 265 -9.85 3.24 9.75
N TRP A 266 -9.19 4.27 9.22
CA TRP A 266 -7.75 4.29 9.02
C TRP A 266 -6.99 4.64 10.26
N THR A 267 -7.52 5.52 11.10
CA THR A 267 -6.67 6.01 12.15
C THR A 267 -6.43 4.89 13.18
N LYS A 268 -7.47 4.13 13.58
CA LYS A 268 -7.30 2.91 14.41
C LYS A 268 -6.34 1.89 13.80
N ALA A 269 -6.40 1.70 12.49
CA ALA A 269 -5.49 0.79 11.78
C ALA A 269 -4.03 1.26 11.84
N TYR A 270 -3.75 2.52 11.50
CA TYR A 270 -2.39 3.05 11.41
C TYR A 270 -1.72 3.30 12.77
N ASN A 271 -2.46 3.53 13.86
CA ASN A 271 -1.84 3.58 15.19
C ASN A 271 -1.73 2.19 15.87
N SER A 272 -2.02 1.10 15.15
CA SER A 272 -1.90 -0.25 15.69
C SER A 272 -0.48 -0.80 15.48
N ALA A 273 0.23 -1.09 16.57
CA ALA A 273 1.51 -1.81 16.51
C ALA A 273 1.38 -3.16 15.77
N ALA A 274 0.25 -3.85 15.96
CA ALA A 274 -0.03 -5.13 15.33
C ALA A 274 -0.06 -5.05 13.79
N LEU A 275 -0.41 -3.89 13.21
CA LEU A 275 -0.34 -3.70 11.76
C LEU A 275 1.11 -3.78 11.27
N TYR A 276 2.01 -3.05 11.93
CA TYR A 276 3.42 -2.99 11.54
C TYR A 276 4.18 -4.28 11.86
N GLU A 277 3.86 -4.93 12.99
CA GLU A 277 4.34 -6.27 13.29
C GLU A 277 3.93 -7.28 12.22
N TRP A 278 2.66 -7.23 11.77
CA TRP A 278 2.18 -8.07 10.68
C TRP A 278 2.88 -7.75 9.37
N LEU A 279 3.05 -6.48 9.00
CA LEU A 279 3.79 -6.08 7.80
C LEU A 279 5.21 -6.63 7.81
N ASN A 280 5.92 -6.57 8.95
CA ASN A 280 7.29 -7.08 9.08
C ASN A 280 7.45 -8.58 8.83
N GLN A 281 6.36 -9.35 8.87
CA GLN A 281 6.38 -10.79 8.58
C GLN A 281 6.20 -11.08 7.07
N GLN A 282 5.81 -10.09 6.27
CA GLN A 282 5.46 -10.31 4.86
C GLN A 282 6.65 -10.06 3.94
N HIS A 283 6.81 -10.91 2.94
CA HIS A 283 7.81 -10.79 1.89
C HIS A 283 7.26 -11.42 0.60
N LEU A 284 7.81 -11.01 -0.56
CA LEU A 284 7.50 -11.63 -1.87
C LEU A 284 8.11 -13.02 -2.02
#